data_AF-I3ZUE8-F1
#
_entry.id   AF-I3ZUE8-F1
#
_cell.length_a   1.000
_cell.length_b   1.000
_cell.length_c   1.000
_cell.angle_alpha   90.00
_cell.angle_beta   90.00
_cell.angle_gamma   90.00
#
_symmetry.space_group_name_H-M   'P 1'
#
loop_
_entity.id
_entity.type
_entity.pdbx_description
1 polymer ?
#
loop_
_entity_poly.entity_id
_entity_poly.type
_entity_poly.pdbx_seq_one_letter_code
_entity_poly.pdbx_strand_id
1 'polypeptide(L)'
;MRAPILVPTVLRNLARKPATNLFPKTEPVPVPEDFRGQLKYNVDKCVGCRMCVTVCPAGVFVYLPDIRKVALWTARCVYCSQCVDVCPTGALEMSDEFLLASYDNGDDKFIPLKEEKIEEIRRKLEEQKKAKERAKAKVEKK
;
A
#
# COMPACT_ATOMS: atom_id res chain seq x y z
N MET A 1 53.52 -20.94 21.87
CA MET A 1 52.25 -20.16 21.88
C MET A 1 51.15 -21.07 21.36
N ARG A 2 50.05 -21.26 22.09
CA ARG A 2 48.92 -22.08 21.60
C ARG A 2 48.27 -21.37 20.41
N ALA A 3 47.99 -22.11 19.35
CA ALA A 3 47.26 -21.56 18.21
C ALA A 3 45.89 -21.04 18.68
N PRO A 4 45.43 -19.89 18.18
CA PRO A 4 44.10 -19.36 18.52
C PRO A 4 43.01 -20.36 18.15
N ILE A 5 42.02 -20.55 19.03
CA ILE A 5 40.94 -21.54 18.93
C ILE A 5 40.15 -21.45 17.60
N LEU A 6 40.13 -20.26 16.98
CA LEU A 6 39.40 -20.01 15.74
C LEU A 6 40.14 -20.42 14.46
N VAL A 7 41.45 -20.65 14.51
CA VAL A 7 42.25 -20.97 13.31
C VAL A 7 41.72 -22.19 12.55
N PRO A 8 41.37 -23.32 13.19
CA PRO A 8 40.79 -24.47 12.49
C PRO A 8 39.45 -24.15 11.80
N THR A 9 38.62 -23.31 12.43
CA THR A 9 37.32 -22.89 11.90
C THR A 9 37.47 -21.96 10.70
N VAL A 10 38.43 -21.03 10.76
CA VAL A 10 38.74 -20.11 9.66
C VAL A 10 39.25 -20.88 8.45
N LEU A 11 40.21 -21.80 8.63
CA LEU A 11 40.72 -22.63 7.55
C LEU A 11 39.61 -23.50 6.93
N ARG A 12 38.72 -24.08 7.75
CA ARG A 12 37.56 -24.86 7.29
C ARG A 12 36.58 -24.01 6.48
N ASN A 13 36.34 -22.76 6.88
CA ASN A 13 35.40 -21.87 6.21
C ASN A 13 35.98 -21.27 4.93
N LEU A 14 37.29 -21.05 4.83
CA LEU A 14 37.95 -20.54 3.62
C LEU A 14 37.76 -21.49 2.42
N ALA A 15 37.72 -22.80 2.68
CA ALA A 15 37.49 -23.82 1.65
C ALA A 15 36.01 -23.99 1.23
N ARG A 16 35.06 -23.35 1.93
CA ARG A 16 33.62 -23.43 1.62
C ARG A 16 33.21 -22.30 0.68
N LYS A 17 32.13 -22.51 -0.08
CA LYS A 17 31.56 -21.46 -0.92
C LYS A 17 30.97 -20.34 -0.05
N PRO A 18 31.02 -19.07 -0.50
CA PRO A 18 30.39 -17.96 0.22
C PRO A 18 28.88 -18.17 0.37
N ALA A 19 28.37 -18.01 1.60
CA ALA A 19 26.93 -18.04 1.88
C ALA A 19 26.31 -16.67 1.59
N THR A 20 26.29 -16.27 0.31
CA THR A 20 25.79 -14.96 -0.12
C THR A 20 24.87 -15.07 -1.34
N ASN A 21 23.91 -14.16 -1.43
CA ASN A 21 23.11 -13.93 -2.65
C ASN A 21 23.63 -12.64 -3.31
N LEU A 22 24.09 -12.73 -4.56
CA LEU A 22 24.78 -11.64 -5.26
C LEU A 22 23.82 -10.61 -5.86
N PHE A 23 23.07 -9.87 -5.05
CA PHE A 23 22.27 -8.74 -5.52
C PHE A 23 23.19 -7.60 -6.01
N PRO A 24 22.94 -6.96 -7.18
CA PRO A 24 21.79 -7.07 -8.08
C PRO A 24 21.99 -8.02 -9.28
N LYS A 25 23.01 -8.89 -9.27
CA LYS A 25 23.28 -9.85 -10.36
C LYS A 25 22.32 -11.05 -10.33
N THR A 26 21.82 -11.40 -9.16
CA THR A 26 20.83 -12.44 -8.94
C THR A 26 19.54 -11.83 -8.42
N GLU A 27 18.45 -12.58 -8.57
CA GLU A 27 17.16 -12.19 -8.00
C GLU A 27 17.24 -12.09 -6.47
N PRO A 28 16.44 -11.21 -5.84
CA PRO A 28 16.30 -11.17 -4.39
C PRO A 28 15.83 -12.52 -3.83
N VAL A 29 16.01 -12.68 -2.52
CA VAL A 29 15.44 -13.83 -1.82
C VAL A 29 13.91 -13.79 -1.98
N PRO A 30 13.26 -14.92 -2.33
CA PRO A 30 11.81 -14.94 -2.50
C PRO A 30 11.10 -14.58 -1.20
N VAL A 31 10.02 -13.81 -1.34
CA VAL A 31 9.16 -13.42 -0.21
C VAL A 31 8.12 -14.51 0.07
N PRO A 32 7.66 -14.68 1.33
CA PRO A 32 6.55 -15.57 1.65
C PRO A 32 5.22 -15.04 1.09
N GLU A 33 4.18 -15.88 1.06
CA GLU A 33 2.85 -15.52 0.52
C GLU A 33 2.17 -14.38 1.31
N ASP A 34 2.32 -14.34 2.63
CA ASP A 34 1.73 -13.31 3.51
C ASP A 34 2.68 -12.11 3.75
N PHE A 35 3.49 -11.76 2.74
CA PHE A 35 4.45 -10.68 2.86
C PHE A 35 3.75 -9.32 3.01
N ARG A 36 4.37 -8.44 3.81
CA ARG A 36 3.86 -7.09 4.09
C ARG A 36 4.66 -6.04 3.33
N GLY A 37 4.36 -5.88 2.06
CA GLY A 37 4.95 -4.85 1.19
C GLY A 37 4.06 -3.62 1.02
N GLN A 38 4.15 -2.97 -0.14
CA GLN A 38 3.44 -1.72 -0.41
C GLN A 38 1.92 -1.85 -0.22
N LEU A 39 1.33 -0.90 0.49
CA LEU A 39 -0.11 -0.82 0.66
C LEU A 39 -0.78 -0.38 -0.65
N LYS A 40 -1.59 -1.26 -1.24
CA LYS A 40 -2.38 -0.98 -2.44
C LYS A 40 -3.79 -0.52 -2.05
N TYR A 41 -4.30 0.47 -2.76
CA TYR A 41 -5.62 1.04 -2.52
C TYR A 41 -6.49 1.01 -3.77
N ASN A 42 -7.60 0.28 -3.68
CA ASN A 42 -8.63 0.22 -4.70
C ASN A 42 -9.74 1.24 -4.39
N VAL A 43 -9.77 2.31 -5.18
CA VAL A 43 -10.72 3.42 -4.98
C VAL A 43 -12.16 3.00 -5.26
N ASP A 44 -12.39 2.06 -6.16
CA ASP A 44 -13.73 1.62 -6.57
C ASP A 44 -14.42 0.82 -5.46
N LYS A 45 -13.67 -0.06 -4.77
CA LYS A 45 -14.16 -0.83 -3.62
C LYS A 45 -14.40 0.02 -2.36
N CYS A 46 -13.85 1.24 -2.29
CA CYS A 46 -13.91 2.06 -1.08
C CYS A 46 -15.29 2.69 -0.87
N VAL A 47 -15.93 2.45 0.29
CA VAL A 47 -17.24 3.04 0.64
C VAL A 47 -17.17 4.27 1.55
N GLY A 48 -15.95 4.63 2.00
CA GLY A 48 -15.74 5.79 2.86
C GLY A 48 -16.20 5.61 4.31
N CYS A 49 -16.11 4.41 4.89
CA CYS A 49 -16.53 4.11 6.27
C CYS A 49 -15.63 4.68 7.37
N ARG A 50 -14.43 5.19 7.02
CA ARG A 50 -13.45 5.84 7.90
C ARG A 50 -12.76 4.96 8.95
N MET A 51 -13.01 3.65 8.98
CA MET A 51 -12.35 2.73 9.93
C MET A 51 -10.82 2.76 9.83
N CYS A 52 -10.27 2.86 8.61
CA CYS A 52 -8.83 2.96 8.39
C CYS A 52 -8.19 4.21 9.01
N VAL A 53 -8.92 5.33 9.07
CA VAL A 53 -8.44 6.59 9.67
C VAL A 53 -8.30 6.44 11.18
N THR A 54 -9.25 5.76 11.81
CA THR A 54 -9.26 5.54 13.27
C THR A 54 -8.18 4.55 13.72
N VAL A 55 -7.95 3.49 12.95
CA VAL A 55 -7.03 2.41 13.36
C VAL A 55 -5.56 2.72 13.04
N CYS A 56 -5.26 3.64 12.12
CA CYS A 56 -3.90 3.85 11.63
C CYS A 56 -3.00 4.48 12.70
N PRO A 57 -1.94 3.79 13.19
CA PRO A 57 -1.06 4.35 14.21
C PRO A 57 -0.17 5.49 13.68
N ALA A 58 0.10 5.52 12.37
CA ALA A 58 0.99 6.50 11.74
C ALA A 58 0.26 7.73 11.17
N GLY A 59 -1.09 7.71 11.15
CA GLY A 59 -1.91 8.80 10.62
C GLY A 59 -1.75 9.02 9.11
N VAL A 60 -1.70 7.94 8.33
CA VAL A 60 -1.46 7.99 6.87
C VAL A 60 -2.68 8.44 6.06
N PHE A 61 -3.89 8.22 6.59
CA PHE A 61 -5.15 8.44 5.87
C PHE A 61 -5.76 9.81 6.17
N VAL A 62 -6.25 10.47 5.11
CA VAL A 62 -7.06 11.68 5.20
C VAL A 62 -8.42 11.42 4.55
N TYR A 63 -9.50 11.66 5.29
CA TYR A 63 -10.85 11.48 4.77
C TYR A 63 -11.30 12.68 3.93
N LEU A 64 -11.78 12.42 2.72
CA LEU A 64 -12.31 13.41 1.80
C LEU A 64 -13.84 13.33 1.78
N PRO A 65 -14.55 14.28 2.44
CA PRO A 65 -16.02 14.24 2.54
C PRO A 65 -16.72 14.38 1.20
N ASP A 66 -16.17 15.19 0.28
CA ASP A 66 -16.81 15.51 -1.00
C ASP A 66 -17.03 14.26 -1.88
N ILE A 67 -16.03 13.40 -1.93
CA ILE A 67 -16.03 12.18 -2.74
C ILE A 67 -16.35 10.92 -1.94
N ARG A 68 -16.48 11.02 -0.62
CA ARG A 68 -16.64 9.89 0.31
C ARG A 68 -15.54 8.82 0.14
N LYS A 69 -14.29 9.26 -0.04
CA LYS A 69 -13.10 8.39 -0.16
C LYS A 69 -12.04 8.84 0.83
N VAL A 70 -10.95 8.07 0.92
CA VAL A 70 -9.75 8.44 1.66
C VAL A 70 -8.61 8.70 0.68
N ALA A 71 -7.83 9.74 0.95
CA ALA A 71 -6.48 9.93 0.41
C ALA A 71 -5.48 9.33 1.39
N LEU A 72 -4.32 8.90 0.89
CA LEU A 72 -3.31 8.23 1.69
C LEU A 72 -1.91 8.55 1.18
N TRP A 73 -0.96 8.64 2.10
CA TRP A 73 0.46 8.86 1.80
C TRP A 73 1.33 7.74 2.37
N THR A 74 1.64 6.72 1.56
CA THR A 74 2.26 5.49 2.04
C THR A 74 3.71 5.65 2.48
N ALA A 75 4.39 6.77 2.20
CA ALA A 75 5.75 7.00 2.67
C ALA A 75 5.86 7.04 4.21
N ARG A 76 4.76 7.35 4.90
CA ARG A 76 4.66 7.30 6.37
C ARG A 76 4.15 5.97 6.92
N CYS A 77 3.85 4.99 6.06
CA CYS A 77 3.31 3.71 6.47
C CYS A 77 4.36 2.88 7.23
N VAL A 78 3.91 2.20 8.29
CA VAL A 78 4.74 1.28 9.09
C VAL A 78 4.40 -0.20 8.82
N TYR A 79 3.63 -0.49 7.77
CA TYR A 79 3.31 -1.84 7.28
C TYR A 79 2.72 -2.79 8.35
N CYS A 80 1.90 -2.26 9.25
CA CYS A 80 1.28 -3.02 10.35
C CYS A 80 0.05 -3.86 9.96
N SER A 81 -0.51 -3.68 8.76
CA SER A 81 -1.71 -4.36 8.23
C SER A 81 -3.06 -4.06 8.93
N GLN A 82 -3.12 -3.31 10.02
CA GLN A 82 -4.39 -3.08 10.74
C GLN A 82 -5.51 -2.46 9.89
N CYS A 83 -5.16 -1.62 8.92
CA CYS A 83 -6.12 -0.99 8.01
C CYS A 83 -6.70 -1.96 6.97
N VAL A 84 -5.97 -3.03 6.64
CA VAL A 84 -6.40 -4.10 5.72
C VAL A 84 -7.40 -4.98 6.45
N ASP A 85 -7.06 -5.42 7.67
CA ASP A 85 -7.88 -6.32 8.48
C ASP A 85 -9.25 -5.72 8.85
N VAL A 86 -9.29 -4.41 9.11
CA VAL A 86 -10.54 -3.71 9.47
C VAL A 86 -11.40 -3.31 8.26
N CYS A 87 -10.88 -3.42 7.03
CA CYS A 87 -11.58 -2.92 5.84
C CYS A 87 -12.74 -3.85 5.46
N PRO A 88 -14.01 -3.43 5.59
CA PRO A 88 -15.15 -4.32 5.32
C PRO A 88 -15.32 -4.67 3.84
N THR A 89 -14.76 -3.86 2.93
CA THR A 89 -14.91 -4.05 1.49
C THR A 89 -13.65 -4.59 0.82
N GLY A 90 -12.56 -4.83 1.56
CA GLY A 90 -11.28 -5.25 0.99
C GLY A 90 -10.74 -4.23 -0.02
N ALA A 91 -10.88 -2.94 0.25
CA ALA A 91 -10.36 -1.87 -0.59
C ALA A 91 -8.86 -1.62 -0.40
N LEU A 92 -8.29 -2.15 0.69
CA LEU A 92 -6.88 -2.03 1.06
C LEU A 92 -6.27 -3.43 1.09
N GLU A 93 -5.14 -3.61 0.41
CA GLU A 93 -4.46 -4.90 0.28
C GLU A 93 -2.94 -4.68 0.44
N MET A 94 -2.25 -5.64 1.06
CA MET A 94 -0.78 -5.63 1.12
C MET A 94 -0.22 -6.25 -0.15
N SER A 95 0.81 -5.65 -0.74
CA SER A 95 1.51 -6.20 -1.90
C SER A 95 2.80 -6.91 -1.51
N ASP A 96 3.39 -7.58 -2.50
CA ASP A 96 4.70 -8.24 -2.36
C ASP A 96 5.87 -7.29 -2.69
N GLU A 97 5.59 -6.02 -2.99
CA GLU A 97 6.59 -5.06 -3.45
C GLU A 97 7.33 -4.42 -2.26
N PHE A 98 8.65 -4.59 -2.23
CA PHE A 98 9.52 -4.06 -1.17
C PHE A 98 10.61 -3.08 -1.67
N LEU A 99 10.88 -3.03 -2.98
CA LEU A 99 11.89 -2.15 -3.57
C LEU A 99 11.32 -0.75 -3.87
N LEU A 100 10.91 -0.05 -2.81
CA LEU A 100 10.18 1.23 -2.89
C LEU A 100 11.08 2.47 -2.82
N ALA A 101 12.40 2.32 -2.97
CA ALA A 101 13.32 3.45 -2.90
C ALA A 101 12.98 4.52 -3.96
N SER A 102 12.94 5.78 -3.52
CA SER A 102 12.76 6.94 -4.39
C SER A 102 13.57 8.14 -3.87
N TYR A 103 13.74 9.14 -4.73
CA TYR A 103 14.39 10.41 -4.45
C TYR A 103 13.44 11.46 -3.86
N ASP A 104 12.15 11.42 -4.19
CA ASP A 104 11.16 12.38 -3.72
C ASP A 104 10.11 11.72 -2.79
N ASN A 105 9.67 12.48 -1.80
CA ASN A 105 8.59 12.13 -0.89
C ASN A 105 7.20 12.20 -1.58
N GLY A 106 7.08 13.04 -2.61
CA GLY A 106 5.85 13.28 -3.38
C GLY A 106 5.63 12.30 -4.52
N ASP A 107 6.47 11.28 -4.64
CA ASP A 107 6.42 10.31 -5.73
C ASP A 107 5.06 9.62 -5.87
N ASP A 108 4.68 9.37 -7.12
CA ASP A 108 3.42 8.74 -7.53
C ASP A 108 3.18 7.39 -6.84
N LYS A 109 4.26 6.67 -6.53
CA LYS A 109 4.21 5.39 -5.82
C LYS A 109 3.63 5.53 -4.41
N PHE A 110 3.80 6.68 -3.78
CA PHE A 110 3.37 6.89 -2.39
C PHE A 110 1.99 7.55 -2.25
N ILE A 111 1.46 8.12 -3.34
CA ILE A 111 0.20 8.86 -3.34
C ILE A 111 -0.72 8.27 -4.41
N PRO A 112 -1.50 7.21 -4.08
CA PRO A 112 -2.36 6.54 -5.07
C PRO A 112 -3.53 7.37 -5.57
N LEU A 113 -3.94 8.39 -4.80
CA LEU A 113 -5.06 9.26 -5.12
C LEU A 113 -4.57 10.71 -5.20
N LYS A 114 -4.12 11.09 -6.40
CA LYS A 114 -3.74 12.47 -6.75
C LYS A 114 -4.96 13.35 -6.97
N GLU A 115 -4.73 14.66 -6.94
CA GLU A 115 -5.72 15.72 -7.17
C GLU A 115 -6.51 15.52 -8.47
N GLU A 116 -5.84 15.17 -9.58
CA GLU A 116 -6.48 14.94 -10.89
C GLU A 116 -7.55 13.84 -10.82
N LYS A 117 -7.23 12.75 -10.13
CA LYS A 117 -8.14 11.60 -9.99
C LYS A 117 -9.29 11.92 -9.04
N ILE A 118 -9.06 12.77 -8.04
CA ILE A 118 -10.11 13.29 -7.14
C ILE A 118 -11.12 14.11 -7.95
N GLU A 119 -10.65 14.99 -8.84
CA GLU A 119 -11.51 15.81 -9.70
C GLU A 119 -12.35 14.95 -10.66
N GLU A 120 -11.74 13.91 -11.25
CA GLU A 120 -12.47 12.96 -12.09
C GLU A 120 -13.59 12.26 -11.31
N ILE A 121 -13.31 11.82 -10.08
CA ILE A 121 -14.32 11.18 -9.21
C ILE A 121 -15.43 12.17 -8.85
N ARG A 122 -15.09 13.43 -8.55
CA ARG A 122 -16.08 14.49 -8.29
C ARG A 122 -17.03 14.65 -9.47
N ARG A 123 -16.50 14.76 -10.69
CA ARG A 123 -17.31 14.88 -11.92
C ARG A 123 -18.24 13.68 -12.10
N LYS A 124 -17.73 12.45 -11.96
CA LYS A 124 -18.53 11.22 -12.07
C LYS A 124 -19.65 11.17 -11.02
N LEU A 125 -19.39 11.59 -9.79
CA LEU A 125 -20.39 11.63 -8.74
C LEU A 125 -21.50 12.66 -9.03
N GLU A 126 -21.16 13.82 -9.58
CA GLU A 126 -22.15 14.83 -9.99
C GLU A 126 -23.04 14.33 -11.14
N GLU A 127 -22.46 13.66 -12.14
CA GLU A 127 -23.20 13.04 -13.23
C GLU A 127 -24.16 11.97 -12.72
N GLN A 128 -23.70 11.11 -11.79
CA GLN A 128 -24.55 10.10 -11.16
C GLN A 128 -25.69 10.71 -10.35
N LYS A 129 -25.46 11.81 -9.63
CA LYS A 129 -26.52 12.54 -8.91
C LYS A 129 -27.58 13.06 -9.87
N LYS A 130 -27.16 13.76 -10.94
CA LYS A 130 -28.06 14.29 -11.99
C LYS A 130 -28.84 13.16 -12.67
N ALA A 131 -28.21 12.03 -12.95
CA ALA A 131 -28.88 10.86 -13.54
C ALA A 131 -29.92 10.24 -12.60
N LYS A 132 -29.59 10.10 -11.30
CA LYS A 132 -30.52 9.60 -10.28
C LYS A 132 -31.71 10.53 -10.07
N GLU A 133 -31.50 11.84 -10.09
CA GLU A 133 -32.58 12.84 -10.00
C GLU A 133 -33.51 12.76 -11.21
N ARG A 134 -32.97 12.68 -12.43
CA ARG A 134 -33.75 12.48 -13.66
C ARG A 134 -34.54 11.16 -13.63
N ALA A 135 -33.96 10.09 -13.09
CA ALA A 135 -34.63 8.81 -12.94
C ALA A 135 -35.76 8.90 -11.89
N LYS A 136 -35.51 9.54 -10.74
CA LYS A 136 -36.50 9.74 -9.68
C LYS A 136 -37.70 10.56 -10.16
N ALA A 137 -37.45 11.65 -10.90
CA ALA A 137 -38.50 12.48 -11.50
C ALA A 137 -39.35 11.75 -12.55
N LYS A 138 -38.83 10.68 -13.18
CA LYS A 138 -39.59 9.81 -14.08
C LYS A 138 -40.42 8.77 -13.34
N VAL A 139 -39.97 8.31 -12.17
CA VAL A 139 -40.71 7.38 -11.31
C VAL A 139 -41.86 8.07 -10.61
N GLU A 140 -41.69 9.29 -10.10
CA GLU A 140 -42.75 10.07 -9.42
C GLU A 140 -43.85 10.58 -10.37
N LYS A 141 -43.61 10.56 -11.69
CA LYS A 141 -44.59 10.95 -12.73
C LYS A 141 -45.40 9.77 -13.30
N LYS A 142 -45.19 8.55 -12.81
CA LYS A 142 -45.89 7.33 -13.22
C LYS A 142 -46.75 6.83 -12.06
#